data_AF-A0A354IGA7-F1
#
_entry.id   AF-A0A354IGA7-F1
#
_cell.length_a   1.000
_cell.length_b   1.000
_cell.length_c   1.000
_cell.angle_alpha   90.00
_cell.angle_beta   90.00
_cell.angle_gamma   90.00
#
_symmetry.space_group_name_H-M   'P 1'
#
loop_
_entity.id
_entity.type
_entity.pdbx_description
1 polymer ?
#
loop_
_entity_poly.entity_id
_entity_poly.type
_entity_poly.pdbx_seq_one_letter_code
_entity_poly.pdbx_strand_id
1 'polypeptide(L)'
;MPGAETYLSFIPLILLFVLFYVLMIRPQRKREKEDRAMRESIVAGDRICTIGGIVGKVLSVNEEEVVVESSGSRLTLNKWAIRSKVEKN
;
A
#
# COMPACT_ATOMS: atom_id res chain seq x y z
N MET A 1 31.31 26.76 30.37
CA MET A 1 30.83 27.64 29.28
C MET A 1 29.31 27.63 29.30
N PRO A 2 28.63 28.76 29.54
CA PRO A 2 27.17 28.81 29.50
C PRO A 2 26.69 28.61 28.06
N GLY A 3 25.93 27.54 27.81
CA GLY A 3 25.45 27.16 26.47
C GLY A 3 25.44 25.65 26.22
N ALA A 4 26.38 24.90 26.82
CA ALA A 4 26.40 23.43 26.72
C ALA A 4 25.14 22.80 27.35
N GLU A 5 24.71 23.33 28.50
CA GLU A 5 23.48 22.94 29.21
C GLU A 5 22.22 23.10 28.33
N THR A 6 22.18 24.14 27.49
CA THR A 6 21.05 24.42 26.60
C THR A 6 20.97 23.42 25.46
N TYR A 7 22.08 23.05 24.83
CA TYR A 7 22.08 21.98 23.81
C TYR A 7 21.71 20.62 24.39
N LEU A 8 22.20 20.31 25.59
CA LEU A 8 21.87 19.07 26.31
C LEU A 8 20.35 18.96 26.58
N SER A 9 19.67 20.08 26.84
CA SER A 9 18.21 20.10 27.07
C SER A 9 17.37 19.82 25.82
N PHE A 10 17.91 20.05 24.61
CA PHE A 10 17.21 19.74 23.34
C PHE A 10 17.41 18.30 22.87
N ILE A 11 18.42 17.59 23.38
CA ILE A 11 18.68 16.18 23.06
C ILE A 11 17.44 15.30 23.25
N PRO A 12 16.74 15.30 24.40
CA PRO A 12 15.56 14.44 24.60
C PRO A 12 14.42 14.78 23.64
N LEU A 13 14.23 16.05 23.27
CA LEU A 13 13.20 16.48 22.33
C LEU A 13 13.50 16.00 20.91
N ILE A 14 14.75 16.15 20.45
CA ILE A 14 15.19 15.65 19.15
C ILE A 14 15.09 14.12 19.08
N LEU A 15 15.49 13.42 20.14
CA LEU A 15 15.35 11.96 20.24
C LEU A 15 13.89 11.50 20.12
N LEU A 16 12.96 12.21 20.77
CA LEU A 16 11.53 11.93 20.68
C LEU A 16 11.00 12.09 19.25
N PHE A 17 11.37 13.17 18.57
CA PHE A 17 10.99 13.38 17.17
C PHE A 17 11.56 12.31 16.24
N VAL A 18 12.82 11.94 16.42
CA VAL A 18 13.44 10.84 15.65
C VAL A 18 12.73 9.53 15.92
N LEU A 19 12.37 9.24 17.17
CA LEU A 19 11.64 8.03 17.52
C LEU A 19 10.26 7.98 16.85
N PHE A 20 9.46 9.04 16.97
CA PHE A 20 8.14 9.11 16.31
C PHE A 20 8.24 9.04 14.79
N TYR A 21 9.25 9.70 14.18
CA TYR A 21 9.51 9.64 12.75
C TYR A 21 9.79 8.21 12.30
N VAL A 22 10.70 7.50 12.98
CA VAL A 22 11.04 6.11 12.66
C VAL A 22 9.83 5.19 12.86
N LEU A 23 9.07 5.38 13.94
CA LEU A 23 7.86 4.59 14.23
C LEU A 23 6.75 4.79 13.21
N MET A 24 6.59 5.97 12.60
CA MET A 24 5.54 6.22 11.60
C MET A 24 5.96 5.79 10.18
N ILE A 25 7.20 6.07 9.79
CA ILE A 25 7.67 5.81 8.41
C ILE A 25 7.96 4.34 8.17
N ARG A 26 8.51 3.63 9.16
CA ARG A 26 8.79 2.19 9.02
C ARG A 26 7.55 1.36 8.70
N PRO A 27 6.40 1.48 9.40
CA PRO A 27 5.19 0.75 9.05
C PRO A 27 4.59 1.24 7.73
N GLN A 28 4.69 2.54 7.40
CA GLN A 28 4.19 3.06 6.13
C GLN A 28 4.91 2.43 4.94
N ARG A 29 6.26 2.39 4.97
CA ARG A 29 7.08 1.73 3.95
C ARG A 29 6.81 0.23 3.83
N LYS A 30 6.45 -0.44 4.93
CA LYS A 30 6.11 -1.86 4.93
C LYS A 30 4.79 -2.11 4.19
N ARG A 31 3.75 -1.32 4.52
CA ARG A 31 2.44 -1.41 3.86
C ARG A 31 2.51 -1.12 2.37
N GLU A 32 3.23 -0.08 1.96
CA GLU A 32 3.40 0.26 0.54
C GLU A 32 4.08 -0.86 -0.26
N LYS A 33 5.05 -1.55 0.34
CA LYS A 33 5.71 -2.70 -0.28
C LYS A 33 4.76 -3.90 -0.39
N GLU A 34 3.98 -4.18 0.65
CA GLU A 34 2.98 -5.25 0.65
C GLU A 34 1.90 -4.99 -0.40
N ASP A 35 1.38 -3.76 -0.50
CA ASP A 35 0.38 -3.38 -1.50
C ASP A 35 0.93 -3.50 -2.93
N ARG A 36 2.19 -3.10 -3.15
CA ARG A 36 2.86 -3.26 -4.45
C ARG A 36 3.04 -4.74 -4.80
N ALA A 37 3.57 -5.55 -3.88
CA ALA A 37 3.77 -6.98 -4.09
C ALA A 37 2.44 -7.70 -4.37
N MET A 38 1.37 -7.32 -3.68
CA MET A 38 0.03 -7.86 -3.93
C MET A 38 -0.42 -7.55 -5.36
N ARG A 39 -0.28 -6.29 -5.82
CA ARG A 39 -0.65 -5.89 -7.19
C ARG A 39 0.17 -6.59 -8.27
N GLU A 40 1.44 -6.87 -7.99
CA GLU A 40 2.34 -7.61 -8.89
C GLU A 40 1.99 -9.11 -8.95
N SER A 41 1.42 -9.67 -7.87
CA SER A 41 1.02 -11.08 -7.81
C SER A 41 -0.28 -11.43 -8.55
N ILE A 42 -0.97 -10.43 -9.10
CA ILE A 42 -2.27 -10.60 -9.76
C ILE A 42 -2.06 -11.24 -11.13
N VAL A 43 -2.78 -12.34 -11.37
CA VAL A 43 -2.76 -13.06 -12.64
C VAL A 43 -4.16 -13.20 -13.24
N ALA A 44 -4.22 -13.48 -14.55
CA ALA A 44 -5.48 -13.79 -15.21
C ALA A 44 -6.15 -15.00 -14.56
N GLY A 45 -7.45 -14.91 -14.31
CA GLY A 45 -8.23 -15.91 -13.57
C GLY A 45 -8.48 -15.57 -12.11
N ASP A 46 -7.71 -14.64 -11.52
CA ASP A 46 -7.89 -14.24 -10.14
C ASP A 46 -9.21 -13.49 -9.93
N ARG A 47 -9.80 -13.66 -8.75
CA ARG A 47 -10.92 -12.84 -8.30
C ARG A 47 -10.38 -11.73 -7.43
N ILE A 48 -10.73 -10.49 -7.72
CA ILE A 48 -10.21 -9.32 -7.00
C ILE A 48 -11.33 -8.44 -6.48
N CYS A 49 -11.00 -7.62 -5.48
CA CYS A 49 -11.82 -6.53 -4.99
C CYS A 49 -11.07 -5.20 -5.17
N THR A 50 -11.72 -4.22 -5.79
CA THR A 50 -11.17 -2.87 -5.95
C THR A 50 -11.36 -2.05 -4.68
N ILE A 51 -10.65 -0.91 -4.58
CA ILE A 51 -10.82 0.04 -3.46
C ILE A 51 -12.26 0.54 -3.36
N GLY A 52 -12.95 0.68 -4.49
CA GLY A 52 -14.37 1.09 -4.55
C GLY A 52 -15.37 -0.03 -4.28
N GLY A 53 -14.92 -1.24 -3.93
CA GLY A 53 -15.79 -2.38 -3.62
C GLY A 53 -16.30 -3.16 -4.83
N ILE A 54 -15.75 -2.93 -6.02
CA ILE A 54 -16.10 -3.72 -7.21
C ILE A 54 -15.41 -5.07 -7.11
N VAL A 55 -16.18 -6.15 -7.23
CA VAL A 55 -15.68 -7.52 -7.19
C VAL A 55 -15.85 -8.15 -8.56
N GLY A 56 -14.75 -8.65 -9.12
CA GLY A 56 -14.77 -9.24 -10.46
C GLY A 56 -13.64 -10.23 -10.67
N LYS A 57 -13.65 -10.86 -11.86
CA LYS A 57 -12.63 -11.81 -12.29
C LYS A 57 -11.67 -11.12 -13.26
N VAL A 58 -10.38 -11.29 -13.06
CA VAL A 58 -9.33 -10.76 -13.95
C VAL A 58 -9.32 -11.59 -15.23
N LEU A 59 -9.49 -10.90 -16.36
CA LEU A 59 -9.42 -11.49 -17.70
C LEU A 59 -8.01 -11.38 -18.29
N SER A 60 -7.37 -10.22 -18.12
CA SER A 60 -5.99 -9.98 -18.55
C SER A 60 -5.31 -8.96 -17.63
N VAL A 61 -3.97 -9.03 -17.61
CA VAL A 61 -3.11 -8.16 -16.82
C VAL A 61 -2.08 -7.54 -17.75
N ASN A 62 -2.08 -6.21 -17.82
CA ASN A 62 -1.06 -5.41 -18.49
C ASN A 62 -0.07 -4.87 -17.44
N GLU A 63 0.86 -4.00 -17.83
CA GLU A 63 1.87 -3.47 -16.90
C GLU A 63 1.24 -2.57 -15.82
N GLU A 64 0.41 -1.60 -16.21
CA GLU A 64 -0.26 -0.65 -15.29
C GLU A 64 -1.75 -0.91 -15.10
N GLU A 65 -2.38 -1.66 -16.01
CA GLU A 65 -3.83 -1.88 -16.07
C GLU A 65 -4.20 -3.36 -15.96
N VAL A 66 -5.43 -3.62 -15.54
CA VAL A 66 -6.07 -4.94 -15.55
C VAL A 66 -7.44 -4.86 -16.19
N VAL A 67 -7.80 -5.88 -16.95
CA VAL A 67 -9.16 -6.02 -17.48
C VAL A 67 -9.91 -6.97 -16.58
N VAL A 68 -11.04 -6.51 -16.04
CA VAL A 68 -11.83 -7.22 -15.05
C VAL A 68 -13.26 -7.36 -15.55
N GLU A 69 -13.81 -8.56 -15.41
CA GLU A 69 -15.22 -8.84 -15.65
C GLU A 69 -16.00 -8.81 -14.34
N SER A 70 -17.00 -7.94 -14.28
CA SER A 70 -17.91 -7.82 -13.14
C SER A 70 -19.34 -7.69 -13.66
N SER A 71 -20.23 -8.55 -13.16
CA SER A 71 -21.66 -8.54 -13.53
C SER A 71 -21.93 -8.55 -15.05
N GLY A 72 -21.12 -9.26 -15.83
CA GLY A 72 -21.25 -9.37 -17.29
C GLY A 72 -20.64 -8.21 -18.09
N SER A 73 -20.14 -7.16 -17.42
CA SER A 73 -19.45 -6.04 -18.05
C SER A 73 -17.94 -6.17 -17.89
N ARG A 74 -17.19 -5.76 -18.92
CA ARG A 74 -15.71 -5.69 -18.89
C ARG A 74 -15.28 -4.26 -18.59
N LEU A 75 -14.41 -4.11 -17.61
CA LEU A 75 -13.89 -2.84 -17.14
C LEU A 75 -12.37 -2.89 -17.15
N THR A 76 -11.74 -1.83 -17.67
CA THR A 76 -10.30 -1.61 -17.52
C THR A 76 -10.07 -0.79 -16.27
N LEU A 77 -9.22 -1.29 -15.37
CA LEU A 77 -8.91 -0.65 -14.10
C LEU A 77 -7.40 -0.57 -13.94
N ASN A 78 -6.93 0.51 -13.32
CA ASN A 78 -5.52 0.58 -12.94
C ASN A 78 -5.20 -0.42 -11.83
N LYS A 79 -4.00 -1.03 -11.87
CA LYS A 79 -3.52 -1.94 -10.82
C LYS A 79 -3.53 -1.31 -9.44
N TRP A 80 -3.25 0.00 -9.35
CA TRP A 80 -3.26 0.71 -8.08
C TRP A 80 -4.65 0.71 -7.42
N ALA A 81 -5.72 0.58 -8.20
CA ALA A 81 -7.10 0.56 -7.71
C ALA A 81 -7.51 -0.79 -7.11
N ILE A 82 -6.64 -1.80 -7.13
CA ILE A 82 -6.91 -3.13 -6.60
C ILE A 82 -6.51 -3.16 -5.12
N ARG A 83 -7.44 -3.58 -4.27
CA ARG A 83 -7.27 -3.62 -2.81
C ARG A 83 -6.87 -4.99 -2.32
N SER A 84 -7.48 -6.05 -2.85
CA SER A 84 -7.19 -7.41 -2.43
C SER A 84 -7.55 -8.45 -3.48
N LYS A 85 -6.84 -9.57 -3.44
CA LYS A 85 -7.24 -10.81 -4.07
C LYS A 85 -8.26 -11.51 -3.16
N VAL A 86 -9.41 -11.86 -3.72
CA VAL A 86 -10.46 -12.61 -3.01
C VAL A 86 -10.07 -14.08 -3.10
N GLU A 87 -9.31 -14.56 -2.11
CA GLU A 87 -9.09 -16.01 -1.98
C GLU A 87 -10.41 -16.69 -1.64
N LYS A 88 -10.69 -17.77 -2.36
CA LYS A 88 -11.84 -18.61 -2.13
C LYS A 88 -11.49 -19.51 -0.94
N ASN A 89 -11.86 -19.08 0.27
CA ASN A 89 -11.98 -20.01 1.41
C ASN A 89 -13.12 -21.01 1.13
#